data_AF-A0A7V1JK18-F1
#
_entry.id   AF-A0A7V1JK18-F1
#
_cell.length_a   1.000
_cell.length_b   1.000
_cell.length_c   1.000
_cell.angle_alpha   90.00
_cell.angle_beta   90.00
_cell.angle_gamma   90.00
#
_symmetry.space_group_name_H-M   'P 1'
#
loop_
_entity.id
_entity.type
_entity.pdbx_description
1 polymer ?
#
loop_
_entity_poly.entity_id
_entity_poly.type
_entity_poly.pdbx_seq_one_letter_code
_entity_poly.pdbx_strand_id
1 'polypeptide(L)' 'MTVESVICDGCLDGGRKCSHCVECEIRACGVERGVVNCAYCPEYACGKLERFFGFAPDARAVLDQVRRSL' A
#
# COMPACT_ATOMS: atom_id res chain seq x y z
N MET A 1 18.14 2.06 -9.36
CA MET A 1 17.44 2.23 -8.06
C MET A 1 18.33 1.64 -7.00
N THR A 2 18.76 2.41 -6.00
CA THR A 2 19.48 1.86 -4.83
C THR A 2 18.47 1.46 -3.75
N VAL A 3 18.86 0.62 -2.79
CA VAL A 3 17.99 0.23 -1.68
C VAL A 3 17.50 1.46 -0.91
N GLU A 4 18.32 2.51 -0.80
CA GLU A 4 17.94 3.77 -0.13
C GLU A 4 16.84 4.55 -0.88
N SER A 5 16.61 4.26 -2.17
CA SER A 5 15.56 4.91 -2.97
C SER A 5 14.18 4.27 -2.81
N VAL A 6 14.04 3.18 -2.06
CA VAL A 6 12.75 2.49 -1.80
C VAL A 6 12.14 2.97 -0.48
N ILE A 7 11.84 4.26 -0.40
CA ILE A 7 11.29 4.90 0.81
C ILE A 7 9.84 5.34 0.58
N CYS A 8 8.88 4.51 0.98
CA CYS A 8 7.47 4.87 1.02
C CYS A 8 6.90 4.49 2.38
N ASP A 9 6.44 5.48 3.14
CA ASP A 9 5.84 5.26 4.48
C ASP A 9 4.36 4.85 4.39
N GLY A 10 3.82 4.68 3.18
CA GLY A 10 2.43 4.29 2.92
C GLY A 10 1.75 5.21 1.92
N CYS A 11 0.62 4.75 1.36
CA CYS A 11 -0.04 5.41 0.22
C CYS A 11 -0.64 6.78 0.57
N LEU A 12 -1.17 6.93 1.80
CA LEU A 12 -1.98 8.07 2.24
C LEU A 12 -1.41 8.81 3.44
N ASP A 13 -0.34 8.29 4.02
CA ASP A 13 0.39 9.04 5.03
C ASP A 13 1.15 10.21 4.40
N GLY A 14 1.29 11.31 5.14
CA GLY A 14 2.12 12.46 4.76
C GLY A 14 3.62 12.17 4.76
N GLY A 15 4.02 10.95 5.16
CA GLY A 15 5.40 10.47 5.15
C GLY A 15 6.03 10.34 3.76
N ARG A 16 7.26 9.84 3.74
CA ARG A 16 8.13 9.79 2.56
C ARG A 16 7.49 9.02 1.42
N LYS A 17 7.83 9.44 0.20
CA LYS A 17 7.43 8.81 -1.06
C LYS A 17 8.66 8.70 -1.93
N CYS A 18 8.85 7.55 -2.57
CA CYS A 18 9.90 7.38 -3.56
C CYS A 18 9.45 7.94 -4.91
N SER A 19 10.38 8.10 -5.85
CA SER A 19 10.07 8.58 -7.21
C SER A 19 9.01 7.73 -7.90
N HIS A 20 8.99 6.41 -7.68
CA HIS A 20 8.01 5.49 -8.24
C HIS A 20 6.58 5.66 -7.65
N CYS A 21 6.41 6.41 -6.54
CA CYS A 21 5.07 6.65 -5.99
C CYS A 21 4.14 7.45 -6.93
N VAL A 22 4.70 8.14 -7.94
CA VAL A 22 3.92 8.87 -8.95
C VAL A 22 3.20 7.94 -9.93
N GLU A 23 3.76 6.75 -10.19
CA GLU A 23 3.23 5.75 -11.13
C GLU A 23 2.66 4.51 -10.42
N CYS A 24 2.66 4.49 -9.08
CA CYS A 24 2.18 3.37 -8.29
C CYS A 24 0.64 3.20 -8.41
N GLU A 25 0.21 2.16 -9.13
CA GLU A 25 -1.22 1.86 -9.33
C GLU A 25 -2.00 1.60 -8.04
N ILE A 26 -1.34 1.05 -7.00
CA ILE A 26 -1.96 0.78 -5.69
C ILE A 26 -2.25 2.08 -4.96
N ARG A 27 -1.29 3.02 -5.00
CA ARG A 27 -1.48 4.35 -4.40
C ARG A 27 -2.56 5.12 -5.11
N ALA A 28 -2.53 5.18 -6.45
CA ALA A 28 -3.57 5.84 -7.24
C ALA A 28 -4.96 5.30 -6.90
N CYS A 29 -5.10 3.97 -6.84
CA CYS A 29 -6.34 3.29 -6.47
C CYS A 29 -6.80 3.64 -5.04
N GLY A 30 -5.89 3.70 -4.06
CA GLY A 30 -6.24 4.07 -2.69
C GLY A 30 -6.72 5.52 -2.56
N VAL A 31 -6.06 6.44 -3.27
CA VAL A 31 -6.43 7.86 -3.33
C VAL A 31 -7.80 8.06 -3.99
N GLU A 32 -8.02 7.44 -5.16
CA GLU A 32 -9.29 7.53 -5.90
C GLU A 32 -10.47 7.04 -5.07
N ARG A 33 -10.28 5.97 -4.29
CA ARG A 33 -11.31 5.38 -3.44
C ARG A 33 -11.50 6.08 -2.10
N GLY A 34 -10.59 6.97 -1.71
CA GLY A 34 -10.63 7.67 -0.42
C GLY A 34 -10.59 6.74 0.80
N VAL A 35 -10.06 5.52 0.67
CA VAL A 35 -9.94 4.58 1.80
C VAL A 35 -8.82 5.05 2.74
N VAL A 36 -8.92 4.88 4.06
CA VAL A 36 -7.84 5.30 4.99
C VAL A 36 -6.52 4.60 4.69
N ASN A 37 -6.59 3.31 4.38
CA ASN A 37 -5.55 2.52 3.73
C ASN A 37 -6.20 1.28 3.11
N CYS A 38 -5.41 0.42 2.45
CA CYS A 38 -5.93 -0.76 1.79
C CYS A 38 -6.69 -1.73 2.71
N ALA A 39 -6.39 -1.79 4.01
CA ALA A 39 -7.09 -2.67 4.96
C ALA A 39 -8.57 -2.27 5.16
N TYR A 40 -8.90 -0.99 4.98
CA TYR A 40 -10.27 -0.46 5.03
C TYR A 40 -11.03 -0.65 3.72
N CYS A 41 -10.37 -1.13 2.67
CA CYS A 41 -11.03 -1.37 1.39
C CYS A 41 -11.99 -2.57 1.52
N PRO A 42 -13.24 -2.46 1.02
CA PRO A 42 -14.18 -3.58 1.00
C PRO A 42 -13.67 -4.77 0.20
N GLU A 43 -12.88 -4.52 -0.83
CA GLU A 43 -12.30 -5.53 -1.72
C GLU A 43 -10.93 -6.04 -1.24
N TYR A 44 -10.52 -5.75 -0.01
CA TYR A 44 -9.25 -6.25 0.52
C TYR A 44 -9.34 -7.76 0.84
N ALA A 45 -8.40 -8.61 0.41
CA ALA A 45 -7.24 -8.32 -0.45
C ALA A 45 -7.58 -8.50 -1.95
N CYS A 46 -7.31 -7.47 -2.78
CA CYS A 46 -7.61 -7.51 -4.21
C CYS A 46 -6.38 -7.93 -5.04
N GLY A 47 -6.59 -8.26 -6.32
CA GLY A 47 -5.50 -8.77 -7.19
C GLY A 47 -4.29 -7.84 -7.37
N LYS A 48 -4.45 -6.51 -7.23
CA LYS A 48 -3.31 -5.58 -7.22
C LYS A 48 -2.43 -5.78 -5.99
N LEU A 49 -3.06 -5.97 -4.83
CA LEU A 49 -2.38 -6.20 -3.56
C LEU A 49 -1.78 -7.59 -3.47
N GLU A 50 -2.48 -8.61 -3.95
CA GLU A 50 -1.94 -9.98 -3.97
C GLU A 50 -0.65 -10.07 -4.80
N ARG A 51 -0.60 -9.39 -5.97
CA ARG A 51 0.65 -9.27 -6.74
C ARG A 51 1.74 -8.54 -5.96
N PHE A 52 1.40 -7.44 -5.29
CA PHE A 52 2.34 -6.65 -4.50
C PHE A 52 2.89 -7.41 -3.28
N PHE A 53 2.05 -8.20 -2.60
CA PHE A 53 2.46 -9.03 -1.47
C PHE A 53 3.46 -10.11 -1.86
N GLY A 54 3.47 -10.54 -3.12
CA GLY A 54 4.54 -11.39 -3.66
C GLY A 54 5.92 -10.73 -3.62
N PHE A 55 5.98 -9.40 -3.69
CA PHE A 55 7.23 -8.62 -3.60
C PHE A 55 7.50 -8.09 -2.18
N ALA A 56 6.43 -7.78 -1.42
CA ALA A 56 6.49 -7.20 -0.09
C ALA A 56 5.51 -7.92 0.88
N PRO A 57 5.84 -9.14 1.33
CA PRO A 57 4.96 -9.94 2.17
C PRO A 57 4.69 -9.28 3.54
N ASP A 58 5.65 -8.53 4.08
CA ASP A 58 5.49 -7.82 5.35
C ASP A 58 4.37 -6.76 5.28
N ALA A 59 4.16 -6.16 4.11
CA ALA A 59 3.05 -5.22 3.92
C ALA A 59 1.69 -5.91 4.10
N ARG A 60 1.56 -7.19 3.73
CA ARG A 60 0.35 -7.98 3.98
C ARG A 60 0.12 -8.18 5.46
N ALA A 61 1.15 -8.56 6.20
CA ALA A 61 1.05 -8.79 7.64
C ALA A 61 0.56 -7.53 8.37
N VAL A 62 1.10 -6.36 8.02
CA VAL A 62 0.68 -5.07 8.59
C VAL A 62 -0.78 -4.76 8.26
N LEU A 63 -1.19 -4.89 6.99
CA LEU A 63 -2.56 -4.60 6.56
C LEU A 63 -3.58 -5.60 7.15
N ASP A 64 -3.19 -6.87 7.29
CA ASP A 64 -4.01 -7.89 7.96
C ASP A 64 -4.20 -7.58 9.44
N GLN A 65 -3.15 -7.12 10.13
CA GLN A 65 -3.25 -6.67 11.52
C GLN A 65 -4.20 -5.49 11.66
N VAL A 66 -4.05 -4.46 10.82
CA VAL A 66 -4.97 -3.31 10.81
C VAL A 66 -6.41 -3.77 10.59
N ARG A 67 -6.64 -4.63 9.59
CA ARG A 67 -7.99 -5.11 9.24
C ARG A 67 -8.65 -5.90 10.37
N ARG A 68 -7.89 -6.70 11.13
CA ARG A 68 -8.41 -7.44 12.30
C ARG A 68 -8.85 -6.53 13.44
N SER A 69 -8.40 -5.29 13.46
CA SER A 69 -8.74 -4.28 14.47
C SER A 69 -9.81 -3.29 14.00
N LEU A 70 -10.38 -3.48 12.80
CA LEU A 70 -11.54 -2.71 12.29
C LEU A 70 -12.85 -3.37 12.72
#